data_AF-A0AAV6ZQT6-F1
#
_entry.id   AF-A0AAV6ZQT6-F1
#
_cell.length_a   1.000
_cell.length_b   1.000
_cell.length_c   1.000
_cell.angle_alpha   90.00
_cell.angle_beta   90.00
_cell.angle_gamma   90.00
#
_symmetry.space_group_name_H-M   'P 1'
#
loop_
_entity.id
_entity.type
_entity.pdbx_description
1 polymer ?
#
loop_
_entity_poly.entity_id
_entity_poly.type
_entity_poly.pdbx_seq_one_letter_code
_entity_poly.pdbx_strand_id
1 'polypeptide(L)'
;SLDLYKEFQEAAFSISLHPFGLYVLVGFSDKLRLMNLLIDDMRPFKEFTVRGCKECVFSHGGHLFAAVNGNVIHIYSTTTFENVVNLKGHNGKVRSVAWSADDSKLVSCGLDGAVYEWSSLTGKRESECVLKSCNYSCVALSPDSKTIFAVGSDQTLKEISDSQIITEAPSFDVTYTAVAISHSGRMVFTGTSTGTVRSMKYPLPLHREYNEYQAHAGPVTRLVVTYDDQNLLSISEDGCLMVWKISDKESRGLKRDKELTYAEEVLITKSDLEEKNQVMLELKTRVEELKMESEYQLRLKDMNYNEKLKELTEKFIQEMEVLKTTNQVLKAEAERQELKHQEELAEVIEKQSRELQDLETANNQKLLLEYEKYQELQVKSQRMQEDDERQLHELEESKSQALEELTEHYEAKVHEKTSQLQQAQDEARQQLREFEETKKQIEEDADREIQDIKIKYERRLREEREVSLRLKGESGIMRKKFSSLQKDIEERTVDIERMKTEEQKLQGVIKSLDKDIQGLKREIQERDETIQDKEKRIYDLKKKNQELEKFKFVLDYKIKELKKQIEPRENEIKEMKEQIQEMEAELERFHKQNTQLDLNITELKQKLKATEREMQKERQKRAQDAAV
;
A
#
# COMPACT_ATOMS: atom_id res chain seq x y z
N SER A 1 -6.40 40.76 -48.08
CA SER A 1 -5.97 40.53 -49.47
C SER A 1 -6.25 39.07 -49.78
N LEU A 2 -6.63 38.77 -51.02
CA LEU A 2 -6.79 37.39 -51.48
C LEU A 2 -5.42 37.00 -52.04
N ASP A 3 -4.60 36.35 -51.22
CA ASP A 3 -3.17 36.15 -51.53
C ASP A 3 -2.96 35.04 -52.56
N LEU A 4 -3.89 34.07 -52.65
CA LEU A 4 -3.86 32.97 -53.60
C LEU A 4 -5.28 32.55 -54.01
N TYR A 5 -5.53 32.37 -55.31
CA TYR A 5 -6.81 31.86 -55.82
C TYR A 5 -6.62 30.97 -57.04
N LYS A 6 -7.40 29.89 -57.09
CA LYS A 6 -7.45 28.94 -58.20
C LYS A 6 -8.87 28.45 -58.41
N GLU A 7 -9.31 28.45 -59.65
CA GLU A 7 -10.63 27.95 -60.04
C GLU A 7 -10.53 26.52 -60.56
N PHE A 8 -11.50 25.69 -60.19
CA PHE A 8 -11.63 24.31 -60.65
C PHE A 8 -13.00 24.13 -61.30
N GLN A 9 -13.06 23.31 -62.36
CA GLN A 9 -14.32 23.02 -63.04
C GLN A 9 -15.21 22.08 -62.23
N GLU A 10 -14.60 21.22 -61.41
CA GLU A 10 -15.32 20.28 -60.56
C GLU A 10 -15.75 20.92 -59.25
N ALA A 11 -16.93 20.55 -58.76
CA ALA A 11 -17.41 21.01 -57.46
C ALA A 11 -16.59 20.39 -56.33
N ALA A 12 -16.06 21.24 -55.45
CA ALA A 12 -15.42 20.81 -54.20
C ALA A 12 -16.47 20.65 -53.09
N PHE A 13 -16.44 19.52 -52.39
CA PHE A 13 -17.36 19.20 -51.31
C PHE A 13 -16.74 19.28 -49.92
N SER A 14 -15.46 18.94 -49.80
CA SER A 14 -14.74 18.95 -48.53
C SER A 14 -13.31 19.43 -48.72
N ILE A 15 -12.78 20.02 -47.66
CA ILE A 15 -11.41 20.52 -47.60
C ILE A 15 -10.82 20.17 -46.24
N SER A 16 -9.56 19.75 -46.24
CA SER A 16 -8.78 19.59 -45.02
C SER A 16 -7.36 20.08 -45.25
N LEU A 17 -6.85 20.84 -44.30
CA LEU A 17 -5.47 21.31 -44.31
C LEU A 17 -4.62 20.38 -43.47
N HIS A 18 -3.45 20.03 -43.99
CA HIS A 18 -2.48 19.28 -43.22
C HIS A 18 -1.94 20.14 -42.07
N PRO A 19 -1.64 19.58 -40.89
CA PRO A 19 -1.10 20.35 -39.75
C PRO A 19 0.16 21.17 -40.04
N PHE A 20 0.95 20.77 -41.04
CA PHE A 20 2.11 21.54 -41.54
C PHE A 20 1.75 22.77 -42.38
N GLY A 21 0.51 22.90 -42.85
CA GLY A 21 0.05 24.05 -43.66
C GLY A 21 0.49 24.05 -45.13
N LEU A 22 1.38 23.14 -45.55
CA LEU A 22 1.86 23.04 -46.94
C LEU A 22 1.01 22.14 -47.84
N TYR A 23 0.16 21.30 -47.26
CA TYR A 23 -0.68 20.37 -48.01
C TYR A 23 -2.16 20.63 -47.75
N VAL A 24 -2.95 20.54 -48.81
CA VAL A 24 -4.41 20.60 -48.75
C VAL A 24 -5.00 19.37 -49.44
N LEU A 25 -5.97 18.76 -48.78
CA LEU A 25 -6.77 17.67 -49.30
C LEU A 25 -8.14 18.22 -49.68
N VAL A 26 -8.53 18.05 -50.94
CA VAL A 26 -9.80 18.56 -51.46
C VAL A 26 -10.58 17.44 -52.10
N GLY A 27 -11.79 17.19 -51.58
CA GLY A 27 -12.72 16.22 -52.11
C GLY A 27 -13.58 16.82 -53.22
N PHE A 28 -13.28 16.54 -54.48
CA PHE A 28 -14.10 16.95 -55.62
C PHE A 28 -15.20 15.93 -55.93
N SER A 29 -16.09 16.30 -56.84
CA SER A 29 -17.14 15.41 -57.36
C SER A 29 -16.59 14.18 -58.08
N ASP A 30 -15.44 14.30 -58.74
CA ASP A 30 -14.79 13.22 -59.48
C ASP A 30 -13.80 12.42 -58.62
N LYS A 31 -12.90 13.09 -57.91
CA LYS A 31 -11.78 12.49 -57.17
C LYS A 31 -11.43 13.28 -55.91
N LEU A 32 -10.69 12.63 -55.02
CA LEU A 32 -10.03 13.29 -53.90
C LEU A 32 -8.61 13.66 -54.33
N ARG A 33 -8.25 14.95 -54.27
CA ARG A 33 -6.95 15.47 -54.71
C ARG A 33 -6.16 15.99 -53.51
N LEU A 34 -4.93 15.53 -53.36
CA LEU A 34 -3.95 16.08 -52.42
C LEU A 34 -3.03 17.03 -53.18
N MET A 35 -2.96 18.27 -52.71
CA MET A 35 -2.28 19.37 -53.38
C MET A 35 -1.25 20.02 -52.47
N ASN A 36 -0.18 20.52 -53.08
CA ASN A 36 0.78 21.41 -52.44
C ASN A 36 0.25 22.84 -52.50
N LEU A 37 0.26 23.50 -51.36
CA LEU A 37 0.07 24.93 -51.21
C LEU A 37 1.43 25.61 -51.39
N LEU A 38 1.65 26.17 -52.58
CA LEU A 38 2.80 27.03 -52.87
C LEU A 38 2.40 28.49 -52.66
N ILE A 39 3.39 29.38 -52.58
CA ILE A 39 3.16 30.83 -52.43
C ILE A 39 2.22 31.36 -53.53
N ASP A 40 2.39 30.88 -54.76
CA ASP A 40 1.69 31.42 -55.94
C ASP A 40 0.69 30.45 -56.60
N ASP A 41 0.62 29.17 -56.18
CA ASP A 41 -0.22 28.17 -56.85
C ASP A 41 -0.60 26.99 -55.93
N MET A 42 -1.74 26.35 -56.22
CA MET A 42 -2.16 25.09 -55.60
C MET A 42 -2.03 23.95 -56.61
N ARG A 43 -1.06 23.05 -56.41
CA ARG A 43 -0.77 21.99 -57.40
C ARG A 43 -1.14 20.60 -56.88
N PRO A 44 -2.06 19.88 -57.54
CA PRO A 44 -2.31 18.49 -57.20
C PRO A 44 -1.08 17.65 -57.52
N PHE A 45 -0.63 16.86 -56.57
CA PHE A 45 0.48 15.92 -56.77
C PHE A 45 0.05 14.47 -56.56
N LYS A 46 -1.09 14.22 -55.90
CA LYS A 46 -1.67 12.89 -55.77
C LYS A 46 -3.19 12.94 -55.89
N GLU A 47 -3.75 11.97 -56.62
CA GLU A 47 -5.19 11.77 -56.75
C GLU A 47 -5.59 10.39 -56.23
N PHE A 48 -6.72 10.34 -55.52
CA PHE A 48 -7.31 9.12 -55.00
C PHE A 48 -8.66 8.88 -55.67
N THR A 49 -8.97 7.62 -55.97
CA THR A 49 -10.22 7.21 -56.63
C THR A 49 -11.41 7.19 -55.67
N VAL A 50 -11.54 8.22 -54.84
CA VAL A 50 -12.69 8.45 -53.95
C VAL A 50 -13.54 9.55 -54.57
N ARG A 51 -14.70 9.18 -55.10
CA ARG A 51 -15.59 10.12 -55.81
C ARG A 51 -16.57 10.77 -54.85
N GLY A 52 -16.82 12.06 -55.01
CA GLY A 52 -17.83 12.78 -54.22
C GLY A 52 -17.57 12.74 -52.72
N CYS A 53 -16.29 12.87 -52.31
CA CYS A 53 -15.89 12.82 -50.92
C CYS A 53 -16.45 14.03 -50.15
N LYS A 54 -17.52 13.80 -49.39
CA LYS A 54 -18.25 14.86 -48.66
C LYS A 54 -17.60 15.28 -47.35
N GLU A 55 -16.70 14.46 -46.82
CA GLU A 55 -15.96 14.74 -45.61
C GLU A 55 -14.58 14.10 -45.74
N CYS A 56 -13.53 14.91 -45.61
CA CYS A 56 -12.16 14.45 -45.52
C CYS A 56 -11.46 15.23 -44.41
N VAL A 57 -10.62 14.55 -43.64
CA VAL A 57 -9.94 15.19 -42.52
C VAL A 57 -8.57 14.56 -42.24
N PHE A 58 -7.54 15.39 -42.11
CA PHE A 58 -6.23 14.97 -41.62
C PHE A 58 -6.29 14.63 -40.13
N SER A 59 -5.43 13.70 -39.73
CA SER A 59 -5.14 13.44 -38.32
C SER A 59 -4.32 14.59 -37.72
N HIS A 60 -4.30 14.74 -36.40
CA HIS A 60 -3.60 15.84 -35.71
C HIS A 60 -2.09 15.80 -35.94
N GLY A 61 -1.50 14.61 -36.01
CA GLY A 61 -0.09 14.41 -36.38
C GLY A 61 0.15 14.44 -37.89
N GLY A 62 -0.90 14.51 -38.72
CA GLY A 62 -0.81 14.62 -40.19
C GLY A 62 -0.37 13.36 -40.94
N HIS A 63 0.14 12.35 -40.23
CA HIS A 63 0.60 11.08 -40.83
C HIS A 63 -0.52 10.23 -41.46
N LEU A 64 -1.78 10.48 -41.10
CA LEU A 64 -2.97 9.85 -41.68
C LEU A 64 -4.00 10.88 -42.14
N PHE A 65 -4.87 10.47 -43.07
CA PHE A 65 -6.10 11.20 -43.36
C PHE A 65 -7.27 10.25 -43.60
N ALA A 66 -8.45 10.67 -43.17
CA ALA A 66 -9.71 9.97 -43.39
C ALA A 66 -10.45 10.59 -44.59
N ALA A 67 -10.99 9.73 -45.45
CA ALA A 67 -11.79 10.12 -46.61
C ALA A 67 -13.10 9.31 -46.63
N VAL A 68 -14.23 10.02 -46.50
CA VAL A 68 -15.56 9.41 -46.49
C VAL A 68 -16.03 9.13 -47.92
N ASN A 69 -16.43 7.88 -48.17
CA ASN A 69 -16.99 7.42 -49.43
C ASN A 69 -18.35 6.73 -49.17
N GLY A 70 -19.43 7.50 -49.21
CA GLY A 70 -20.77 7.01 -48.91
C GLY A 70 -20.90 6.58 -47.44
N ASN A 71 -20.93 5.27 -47.20
CA ASN A 71 -21.02 4.66 -45.86
C ASN A 71 -19.72 4.03 -45.37
N VAL A 72 -18.63 4.12 -46.16
CA VAL A 72 -17.31 3.60 -45.80
C VAL A 72 -16.36 4.77 -45.58
N ILE A 73 -15.46 4.63 -44.60
CA ILE A 73 -14.41 5.61 -44.34
C ILE A 73 -13.08 4.94 -44.70
N HIS A 74 -12.36 5.55 -45.63
CA HIS A 74 -11.03 5.10 -46.04
C HIS A 74 -9.98 5.90 -45.26
N ILE A 75 -9.06 5.21 -44.59
CA ILE A 75 -7.89 5.83 -43.96
C ILE A 75 -6.68 5.58 -44.86
N TYR A 76 -5.98 6.66 -45.19
CA TYR A 76 -4.78 6.64 -46.00
C TYR A 76 -3.59 7.15 -45.21
N SER A 77 -2.40 6.65 -45.54
CA SER A 77 -1.14 7.24 -45.07
C SER A 77 -0.78 8.45 -45.91
N THR A 78 -0.45 9.56 -45.25
CA THR A 78 0.03 10.77 -45.94
C THR A 78 1.45 10.59 -46.50
N THR A 79 2.22 9.62 -45.98
CA THR A 79 3.61 9.37 -46.42
C THR A 79 3.68 8.41 -47.60
N THR A 80 2.94 7.29 -47.55
CA THR A 80 2.98 6.27 -48.62
C THR A 80 1.88 6.46 -49.67
N PHE A 81 0.84 7.24 -49.35
CA PHE A 81 -0.38 7.40 -50.14
C PHE A 81 -1.16 6.11 -50.37
N GLU A 82 -0.92 5.09 -49.55
CA GLU A 82 -1.63 3.83 -49.60
C GLU A 82 -2.82 3.84 -48.64
N ASN A 83 -3.86 3.09 -49.00
CA ASN A 83 -4.99 2.85 -48.12
C ASN A 83 -4.56 1.88 -47.01
N VAL A 84 -4.52 2.36 -45.77
CA VAL A 84 -4.08 1.58 -44.61
C VAL A 84 -5.25 0.79 -44.04
N VAL A 85 -6.41 1.43 -43.90
CA VAL A 85 -7.58 0.85 -43.23
C VAL A 85 -8.88 1.27 -43.93
N ASN A 86 -9.85 0.36 -43.96
CA ASN A 86 -11.21 0.62 -44.43
C ASN A 86 -12.22 0.36 -43.31
N LEU A 87 -12.81 1.42 -42.77
CA LEU A 87 -13.81 1.34 -41.72
C LEU A 87 -15.18 1.12 -42.36
N LYS A 88 -15.67 -0.11 -42.24
CA LYS A 88 -16.98 -0.56 -42.77
C LYS A 88 -17.90 -0.88 -41.61
N GLY A 89 -19.10 -0.30 -41.59
CA GLY A 89 -20.11 -0.61 -40.57
C GLY A 89 -21.33 0.31 -40.58
N HIS A 90 -21.19 1.55 -41.07
CA HIS A 90 -22.34 2.43 -41.25
C HIS A 90 -23.31 1.87 -42.30
N ASN A 91 -24.60 1.91 -41.97
CA ASN A 91 -25.71 1.52 -42.85
C ASN A 91 -26.26 2.71 -43.64
N GLY A 92 -25.85 3.93 -43.26
CA GLY A 92 -26.23 5.18 -43.89
C GLY A 92 -25.02 5.97 -44.35
N LYS A 93 -25.25 7.10 -45.03
CA LYS A 93 -24.16 8.00 -45.42
C LYS A 93 -23.51 8.58 -44.17
N VAL A 94 -22.19 8.50 -44.08
CA VAL A 94 -21.41 9.17 -43.04
C VAL A 94 -21.41 10.67 -43.34
N ARG A 95 -21.64 11.48 -42.30
CA ARG A 95 -21.81 12.94 -42.41
C ARG A 95 -20.65 13.72 -41.83
N SER A 96 -20.03 13.23 -40.77
CA SER A 96 -18.87 13.88 -40.14
C SER A 96 -17.95 12.83 -39.54
N VAL A 97 -16.66 13.14 -39.53
CA VAL A 97 -15.62 12.38 -38.82
C VAL A 97 -14.77 13.33 -37.98
N ALA A 98 -14.19 12.83 -36.90
CA ALA A 98 -13.27 13.56 -36.04
C ALA A 98 -12.19 12.59 -35.50
N TRP A 99 -10.92 13.00 -35.55
CA TRP A 99 -9.82 12.24 -34.93
C TRP A 99 -9.74 12.51 -33.44
N SER A 100 -9.18 11.56 -32.70
CA SER A 100 -8.68 11.81 -31.36
C SER A 100 -7.40 12.63 -31.38
N ALA A 101 -7.11 13.34 -30.28
CA ALA A 101 -5.95 14.23 -30.18
C ALA A 101 -4.61 13.47 -30.31
N ASP A 102 -4.61 12.17 -30.02
CA ASP A 102 -3.48 11.25 -30.13
C ASP A 102 -3.48 10.42 -31.44
N ASP A 103 -4.43 10.66 -32.35
CA ASP A 103 -4.64 9.93 -33.60
C ASP A 103 -4.90 8.41 -33.47
N SER A 104 -5.07 7.91 -32.24
CA SER A 104 -5.31 6.48 -31.99
C SER A 104 -6.74 6.04 -32.33
N LYS A 105 -7.67 7.00 -32.39
CA LYS A 105 -9.09 6.77 -32.65
C LYS A 105 -9.66 7.74 -33.67
N LEU A 106 -10.73 7.28 -34.33
CA LEU A 106 -11.56 8.09 -35.21
C LEU A 106 -13.02 7.91 -34.79
N VAL A 107 -13.75 9.01 -34.61
CA VAL A 107 -15.19 8.99 -34.38
C VAL A 107 -15.92 9.40 -35.66
N SER A 108 -16.99 8.69 -35.99
CA SER A 108 -17.83 8.98 -37.14
C SER A 108 -19.31 8.99 -36.78
N CYS A 109 -20.08 9.85 -37.45
CA CYS A 109 -21.54 9.87 -37.33
C CYS A 109 -22.23 9.93 -38.70
N GLY A 110 -23.45 9.42 -38.79
CA GLY A 110 -24.15 9.28 -40.06
C GLY A 110 -25.68 9.33 -40.00
N LEU A 111 -26.28 9.19 -41.19
CA LEU A 111 -27.74 9.17 -41.40
C LEU A 111 -28.42 7.88 -40.94
N ASP A 112 -27.67 6.88 -40.51
CA ASP A 112 -28.18 5.67 -39.86
C ASP A 112 -28.48 5.85 -38.37
N GLY A 113 -28.22 7.06 -37.85
CA GLY A 113 -28.37 7.36 -36.43
C GLY A 113 -27.35 6.66 -35.55
N ALA A 114 -26.20 6.31 -36.12
CA ALA A 114 -25.08 5.75 -35.38
C ALA A 114 -23.97 6.78 -35.19
N VAL A 115 -23.38 6.76 -34.00
CA VAL A 115 -22.07 7.32 -33.71
C VAL A 115 -21.15 6.14 -33.39
N TYR A 116 -20.08 5.98 -34.17
CA TYR A 116 -19.11 4.91 -34.00
C TYR A 116 -17.75 5.46 -33.65
N GLU A 117 -17.07 4.77 -32.74
CA GLU A 117 -15.68 5.01 -32.39
C GLU A 117 -14.84 3.86 -32.94
N TRP A 118 -13.82 4.20 -33.71
CA TRP A 118 -12.97 3.28 -34.45
C TRP A 118 -11.54 3.37 -33.94
N SER A 119 -10.90 2.21 -33.81
CA SER A 119 -9.45 2.12 -33.63
C SER A 119 -8.75 2.41 -34.96
N SER A 120 -7.90 3.44 -35.01
CA SER A 120 -7.16 3.79 -36.24
C SER A 120 -6.13 2.72 -36.62
N LEU A 121 -5.57 2.02 -35.62
CA LEU A 121 -4.57 0.98 -35.79
C LEU A 121 -5.19 -0.35 -36.29
N THR A 122 -6.29 -0.78 -35.68
CA THR A 122 -6.87 -2.11 -35.98
C THR A 122 -8.00 -2.04 -37.01
N GLY A 123 -8.56 -0.86 -37.24
CA GLY A 123 -9.74 -0.66 -38.08
C GLY A 123 -11.03 -1.25 -37.52
N LYS A 124 -11.02 -1.69 -36.26
CA LYS A 124 -12.19 -2.25 -35.60
C LYS A 124 -12.99 -1.16 -34.90
N ARG A 125 -14.29 -1.40 -34.79
CA ARG A 125 -15.21 -0.58 -34.00
C ARG A 125 -15.03 -0.92 -32.53
N GLU A 126 -14.67 0.07 -31.73
CA GLU A 126 -14.45 -0.08 -30.28
C GLU A 126 -15.73 0.21 -29.49
N SER A 127 -16.52 1.19 -29.94
CA SER A 127 -17.72 1.65 -29.25
C SER A 127 -18.78 2.09 -30.26
N GLU A 128 -20.05 1.93 -29.88
CA GLU A 128 -21.19 2.36 -30.68
C GLU A 128 -22.31 2.97 -29.83
N CYS A 129 -22.86 4.08 -30.32
CA CYS A 129 -24.08 4.67 -29.77
C CYS A 129 -25.09 4.86 -30.90
N VAL A 130 -26.22 4.14 -30.84
CA VAL A 130 -27.19 4.09 -31.93
C VAL A 130 -28.56 4.59 -31.47
N LEU A 131 -29.02 5.66 -32.10
CA LEU A 131 -30.36 6.23 -31.94
C LEU A 131 -31.00 6.39 -33.32
N LYS A 132 -31.78 5.38 -33.73
CA LYS A 132 -32.36 5.28 -35.09
C LYS A 132 -33.29 6.42 -35.49
N SER A 133 -33.84 7.18 -34.52
CA SER A 133 -34.71 8.33 -34.76
C SER A 133 -33.95 9.62 -35.07
N CYS A 134 -32.63 9.64 -34.90
CA CYS A 134 -31.80 10.81 -35.14
C CYS A 134 -30.89 10.58 -36.35
N ASN A 135 -30.86 11.54 -37.27
CA ASN A 135 -29.85 11.61 -38.31
C ASN A 135 -28.74 12.54 -37.84
N TYR A 136 -27.57 12.00 -37.50
CA TYR A 136 -26.46 12.82 -37.03
C TYR A 136 -25.85 13.63 -38.17
N SER A 137 -25.68 14.93 -37.95
CA SER A 137 -25.16 15.90 -38.90
C SER A 137 -23.68 16.18 -38.68
N CYS A 138 -23.23 16.25 -37.43
CA CYS A 138 -21.86 16.56 -37.06
C CYS A 138 -21.45 15.84 -35.77
N VAL A 139 -20.15 15.59 -35.62
CA VAL A 139 -19.54 15.05 -34.41
C VAL A 139 -18.26 15.81 -34.09
N ALA A 140 -17.98 15.99 -32.81
CA ALA A 140 -16.73 16.54 -32.30
C ALA A 140 -16.26 15.70 -31.11
N LEU A 141 -14.94 15.61 -30.93
CA LEU A 141 -14.34 14.91 -29.81
C LEU A 141 -13.79 15.92 -28.81
N SER A 142 -13.97 15.61 -27.52
CA SER A 142 -13.29 16.32 -26.45
C SER A 142 -11.76 16.20 -26.54
N PRO A 143 -10.99 17.19 -26.05
CA PRO A 143 -9.53 17.15 -26.08
C PRO A 143 -8.91 15.98 -25.30
N ASP A 144 -9.61 15.45 -24.29
CA ASP A 144 -9.17 14.27 -23.54
C ASP A 144 -9.51 12.94 -24.23
N SER A 145 -10.17 13.01 -25.39
CA SER A 145 -10.58 11.87 -26.22
C SER A 145 -11.53 10.88 -25.54
N LYS A 146 -12.23 11.30 -24.47
CA LYS A 146 -13.18 10.44 -23.74
C LYS A 146 -14.63 10.71 -24.10
N THR A 147 -14.97 11.99 -24.22
CA THR A 147 -16.34 12.44 -24.47
C THR A 147 -16.54 12.80 -25.94
N ILE A 148 -17.61 12.30 -26.53
CA ILE A 148 -18.05 12.57 -27.89
C ILE A 148 -19.26 13.49 -27.86
N PHE A 149 -19.26 14.53 -28.67
CA PHE A 149 -20.39 15.43 -28.84
C PHE A 149 -20.99 15.25 -30.22
N ALA A 150 -22.27 14.91 -30.27
CA ALA A 150 -22.98 14.66 -31.52
C ALA A 150 -24.24 15.53 -31.62
N VAL A 151 -24.51 16.04 -32.82
CA VAL A 151 -25.70 16.83 -33.14
C VAL A 151 -26.40 16.24 -34.35
N GLY A 152 -27.72 16.42 -34.43
CA GLY A 152 -28.51 15.84 -35.51
C GLY A 152 -29.94 16.37 -35.60
N SER A 153 -30.78 15.63 -36.34
CA SER A 153 -32.16 16.02 -36.67
C SER A 153 -33.12 16.09 -35.49
N ASP A 154 -32.75 15.48 -34.36
CA ASP A 154 -33.59 15.41 -33.16
C ASP A 154 -33.45 16.63 -32.24
N GLN A 155 -32.77 17.68 -32.71
CA GLN A 155 -32.75 18.99 -32.04
C GLN A 155 -32.14 18.94 -30.63
N THR A 156 -31.21 18.01 -30.41
CA THR A 156 -30.43 17.91 -29.19
C THR A 156 -28.94 17.88 -29.52
N LEU A 157 -28.13 18.45 -28.63
CA LEU A 157 -26.72 18.15 -28.55
C LEU A 157 -26.56 17.01 -27.54
N LYS A 158 -25.92 15.92 -27.96
CA LYS A 158 -25.69 14.77 -27.11
C LYS A 158 -24.25 14.70 -26.68
N GLU A 159 -24.07 14.46 -25.39
CA GLU A 159 -22.81 14.06 -24.79
C GLU A 159 -22.79 12.55 -24.65
N ILE A 160 -21.87 11.89 -25.34
CA ILE A 160 -21.74 10.43 -25.40
C ILE A 160 -20.40 10.04 -24.77
N SER A 161 -20.43 9.14 -23.80
CA SER A 161 -19.24 8.48 -23.22
C SER A 161 -19.59 7.03 -22.93
N ASP A 162 -18.60 6.15 -23.00
CA ASP A 162 -18.77 4.71 -22.71
C ASP A 162 -19.97 4.07 -23.45
N SER A 163 -20.14 4.43 -24.74
CA SER A 163 -21.26 3.98 -25.59
C SER A 163 -22.67 4.43 -25.16
N GLN A 164 -22.79 5.34 -24.20
CA GLN A 164 -24.09 5.82 -23.68
C GLN A 164 -24.21 7.34 -23.79
N ILE A 165 -25.44 7.82 -23.94
CA ILE A 165 -25.77 9.25 -23.90
C ILE A 165 -25.85 9.65 -22.42
N ILE A 166 -24.92 10.47 -21.96
CA ILE A 166 -24.88 10.98 -20.58
C ILE A 166 -25.83 12.16 -20.42
N THR A 167 -25.79 13.11 -21.37
CA THR A 167 -26.52 14.37 -21.27
C THR A 167 -27.04 14.80 -22.63
N GLU A 168 -28.26 15.32 -22.65
CA GLU A 168 -28.90 15.91 -23.83
C GLU A 168 -29.22 17.37 -23.56
N ALA A 169 -28.60 18.27 -24.34
CA ALA A 169 -28.89 19.70 -24.29
C ALA A 169 -29.87 20.07 -25.43
N PRO A 170 -31.13 20.42 -25.13
CA PRO A 170 -32.13 20.73 -26.14
C PRO A 170 -31.82 22.05 -26.84
N SER A 171 -32.17 22.13 -28.10
CA SER A 171 -31.97 23.32 -28.93
C SER A 171 -33.19 24.24 -29.02
N PHE A 172 -34.29 23.92 -28.34
CA PHE A 172 -35.52 24.73 -28.30
C PHE A 172 -36.05 25.08 -29.70
N ASP A 173 -36.51 24.07 -30.44
CA ASP A 173 -37.14 24.15 -31.78
C ASP A 173 -36.23 24.51 -32.97
N VAL A 174 -34.90 24.39 -32.83
CA VAL A 174 -33.96 24.67 -33.92
C VAL A 174 -32.93 23.56 -34.10
N THR A 175 -32.79 22.96 -35.27
CA THR A 175 -31.83 21.87 -35.47
C THR A 175 -30.37 22.34 -35.37
N TYR A 176 -29.54 21.60 -34.61
CA TYR A 176 -28.09 21.78 -34.62
C TYR A 176 -27.45 21.11 -35.84
N THR A 177 -26.63 21.86 -36.58
CA THR A 177 -26.03 21.43 -37.85
C THR A 177 -24.53 21.15 -37.72
N ALA A 178 -23.84 21.88 -36.85
CA ALA A 178 -22.41 21.74 -36.61
C ALA A 178 -22.09 21.85 -35.11
N VAL A 179 -21.01 21.20 -34.68
CA VAL A 179 -20.49 21.30 -33.30
C VAL A 179 -18.97 21.41 -33.35
N ALA A 180 -18.41 22.28 -32.51
CA ALA A 180 -16.98 22.42 -32.30
C ALA A 180 -16.70 22.66 -30.81
N ILE A 181 -15.56 22.17 -30.34
CA ILE A 181 -15.17 22.26 -28.93
C ILE A 181 -13.84 22.99 -28.87
N SER A 182 -13.67 23.86 -27.87
CA SER A 182 -12.37 24.47 -27.60
C SER A 182 -11.35 23.41 -27.18
N HIS A 183 -10.09 23.52 -27.61
CA HIS A 183 -8.99 22.65 -27.20
C HIS A 183 -8.74 22.66 -25.68
N SER A 184 -9.16 23.72 -24.97
CA SER A 184 -9.20 23.79 -23.51
C SER A 184 -10.28 22.92 -22.86
N GLY A 185 -11.24 22.42 -23.64
CA GLY A 185 -12.38 21.61 -23.19
C GLY A 185 -13.45 22.38 -22.42
N ARG A 186 -13.37 23.71 -22.35
CA ARG A 186 -14.25 24.54 -21.50
C ARG A 186 -15.47 25.10 -22.22
N MET A 187 -15.41 25.20 -23.54
CA MET A 187 -16.45 25.81 -24.35
C MET A 187 -16.88 24.86 -25.46
N VAL A 188 -18.19 24.76 -25.66
CA VAL A 188 -18.83 24.05 -26.77
C VAL A 188 -19.57 25.07 -27.63
N PHE A 189 -19.31 25.04 -28.93
CA PHE A 189 -19.96 25.90 -29.92
C PHE A 189 -20.84 25.04 -30.81
N THR A 190 -22.08 25.46 -31.03
CA THR A 190 -23.01 24.79 -31.92
C THR A 190 -23.54 25.74 -32.97
N GLY A 191 -23.61 25.26 -34.21
CA GLY A 191 -24.21 25.96 -35.34
C GLY A 191 -25.63 25.47 -35.54
N THR A 192 -26.54 26.36 -35.93
CA THR A 192 -27.95 26.03 -36.13
C THR A 192 -28.37 26.12 -37.60
N SER A 193 -29.51 25.51 -37.91
CA SER A 193 -30.15 25.61 -39.22
C SER A 193 -30.66 27.01 -39.55
N THR A 194 -30.81 27.90 -38.55
CA THR A 194 -31.24 29.30 -38.74
C THR A 194 -30.08 30.28 -38.89
N GLY A 195 -28.83 29.79 -38.94
CA GLY A 195 -27.65 30.63 -39.08
C GLY A 195 -27.17 31.27 -37.77
N THR A 196 -27.69 30.82 -36.63
CA THR A 196 -27.17 31.22 -35.31
C THR A 196 -26.02 30.33 -34.87
N VAL A 197 -25.06 30.94 -34.18
CA VAL A 197 -24.00 30.22 -33.47
C VAL A 197 -24.30 30.37 -31.97
N ARG A 198 -24.38 29.24 -31.27
CA ARG A 198 -24.57 29.20 -29.83
C ARG A 198 -23.28 28.81 -29.14
N SER A 199 -22.93 29.56 -28.10
CA SER A 199 -21.78 29.25 -27.24
C SER A 199 -22.28 28.79 -25.88
N MET A 200 -21.75 27.67 -25.41
CA MET A 200 -22.13 27.05 -24.13
C MET A 200 -20.87 26.73 -23.34
N LYS A 201 -20.93 26.89 -22.01
CA LYS A 201 -19.86 26.44 -21.12
C LYS A 201 -19.99 24.93 -20.90
N TYR A 202 -18.86 24.23 -20.79
CA TYR A 202 -18.78 22.82 -20.41
C TYR A 202 -18.30 22.70 -18.96
N PRO A 203 -18.90 21.84 -18.09
CA PRO A 203 -19.93 20.82 -18.38
C PRO A 203 -21.25 21.39 -18.90
N LEU A 204 -21.95 20.65 -19.79
CA LEU A 204 -23.18 21.12 -20.42
C LEU A 204 -24.25 21.46 -19.37
N PRO A 205 -24.83 22.67 -19.39
CA PRO A 205 -25.85 23.04 -18.42
C PRO A 205 -27.16 22.26 -18.69
N LEU A 206 -27.80 21.76 -17.64
CA LEU A 206 -29.14 21.13 -17.73
C LEU A 206 -30.26 22.13 -18.07
N HIS A 207 -29.98 23.44 -18.03
CA HIS A 207 -30.94 24.51 -18.29
C HIS A 207 -30.47 25.39 -19.45
N ARG A 208 -31.34 26.29 -19.94
CA ARG A 208 -31.16 27.16 -21.11
C ARG A 208 -30.06 28.23 -20.91
N GLU A 209 -28.83 27.82 -20.65
CA GLU A 209 -27.66 28.67 -20.47
C GLU A 209 -26.75 28.61 -21.69
N TYR A 210 -27.14 29.31 -22.75
CA TYR A 210 -26.29 29.55 -23.92
C TYR A 210 -26.34 31.03 -24.31
N ASN A 211 -25.25 31.53 -24.88
CA ASN A 211 -25.31 32.80 -25.62
C ASN A 211 -25.57 32.47 -27.09
N GLU A 212 -26.52 33.17 -27.70
CA GLU A 212 -26.87 33.01 -29.11
C GLU A 212 -26.45 34.24 -29.89
N TYR A 213 -25.77 34.01 -31.01
CA TYR A 213 -25.28 35.06 -31.90
C TYR A 213 -25.81 34.79 -33.31
N GLN A 214 -26.53 35.75 -33.89
CA GLN A 214 -26.89 35.68 -35.30
C GLN A 214 -25.63 35.91 -36.14
N ALA A 215 -25.20 34.88 -36.87
CA ALA A 215 -23.96 34.90 -37.63
C ALA A 215 -24.23 34.96 -39.14
N HIS A 216 -25.19 34.18 -39.60
CA HIS A 216 -25.41 33.86 -41.01
C HIS A 216 -26.89 34.00 -41.39
N ALA A 217 -27.16 34.16 -42.69
CA ALA A 217 -28.53 34.20 -43.23
C ALA A 217 -29.07 32.82 -43.59
N GLY A 218 -28.23 31.77 -43.53
CA GLY A 218 -28.59 30.38 -43.78
C GLY A 218 -27.90 29.40 -42.82
N PRO A 219 -28.16 28.08 -42.97
CA PRO A 219 -27.64 27.04 -42.08
C PRO A 219 -26.12 27.07 -41.93
N VAL A 220 -25.63 27.01 -40.68
CA VAL A 220 -24.20 26.88 -40.42
C VAL A 220 -23.76 25.48 -40.84
N THR A 221 -22.87 25.39 -41.83
CA THR A 221 -22.44 24.10 -42.40
C THR A 221 -21.26 23.51 -41.64
N ARG A 222 -20.35 24.35 -41.14
CA ARG A 222 -19.17 23.91 -40.38
C ARG A 222 -18.76 24.95 -39.34
N LEU A 223 -18.24 24.45 -38.23
CA LEU A 223 -17.59 25.23 -37.18
C LEU A 223 -16.23 24.62 -36.92
N VAL A 224 -15.20 25.46 -36.82
CA VAL A 224 -13.84 25.04 -36.49
C VAL A 224 -13.22 26.05 -35.54
N VAL A 225 -12.68 25.58 -34.42
CA VAL A 225 -11.90 26.41 -33.50
C VAL A 225 -10.44 26.36 -33.93
N THR A 226 -9.75 27.50 -33.95
CA THR A 226 -8.32 27.55 -34.24
C THR A 226 -7.52 26.85 -33.14
N TYR A 227 -6.36 26.30 -33.48
CA TYR A 227 -5.55 25.51 -32.54
C TYR A 227 -5.14 26.28 -31.27
N ASP A 228 -5.01 27.60 -31.37
CA ASP A 228 -4.69 28.51 -30.28
C ASP A 228 -5.91 28.87 -29.40
N ASP A 229 -7.10 28.34 -29.70
CA ASP A 229 -8.37 28.65 -29.04
C ASP A 229 -8.73 30.15 -29.06
N GLN A 230 -8.09 30.96 -29.92
CA GLN A 230 -8.35 32.39 -29.99
C GLN A 230 -9.52 32.73 -30.91
N ASN A 231 -9.75 31.93 -31.95
CA ASN A 231 -10.77 32.20 -32.94
C ASN A 231 -11.66 30.99 -33.21
N LEU A 232 -12.95 31.26 -33.44
CA LEU A 232 -13.91 30.32 -33.99
C LEU A 232 -14.22 30.75 -35.42
N LEU A 233 -14.14 29.82 -36.37
CA LEU A 233 -14.52 30.02 -37.76
C LEU A 233 -15.90 29.40 -37.96
N SER A 234 -16.85 30.21 -38.46
CA SER A 234 -18.17 29.73 -38.87
C SER A 234 -18.36 29.91 -40.37
N ILE A 235 -18.88 28.86 -41.00
CA ILE A 235 -19.15 28.82 -42.44
C ILE A 235 -20.61 28.42 -42.61
N SER A 236 -21.29 29.05 -43.57
CA SER A 236 -22.70 28.80 -43.87
C SER A 236 -22.94 28.57 -45.35
N GLU A 237 -24.10 28.00 -45.65
CA GLU A 237 -24.63 27.85 -47.01
C GLU A 237 -24.87 29.21 -47.69
N ASP A 238 -24.93 30.31 -46.92
CA ASP A 238 -24.97 31.67 -47.47
C ASP A 238 -23.66 32.13 -48.16
N GLY A 239 -22.62 31.29 -48.14
CA GLY A 239 -21.33 31.55 -48.77
C GLY A 239 -20.40 32.46 -47.96
N CYS A 240 -20.78 32.83 -46.74
CA CYS A 240 -19.96 33.65 -45.85
C CYS A 240 -19.11 32.80 -44.91
N LEU A 241 -17.88 33.27 -44.67
CA LEU A 241 -17.02 32.81 -43.59
C LEU A 241 -16.88 33.95 -42.58
N MET A 242 -17.20 33.68 -41.32
CA MET A 242 -17.06 34.63 -40.22
C MET A 242 -15.98 34.14 -39.24
N VAL A 243 -15.16 35.08 -38.76
CA VAL A 243 -14.11 34.84 -37.77
C VAL A 243 -14.53 35.49 -36.46
N TRP A 244 -14.68 34.68 -35.42
CA TRP A 244 -15.12 35.09 -34.10
C TRP A 244 -13.94 35.07 -33.15
N LYS A 245 -13.70 36.16 -32.43
CA LYS A 245 -12.72 36.14 -31.34
C LYS A 245 -13.33 35.50 -30.10
N ILE A 246 -12.70 34.44 -29.62
CA ILE A 246 -13.06 33.76 -28.38
C ILE A 246 -12.35 34.48 -27.22
N SER A 247 -13.12 34.96 -26.25
CA SER A 247 -12.58 35.60 -25.05
C SER A 247 -13.34 35.13 -23.81
N ASP A 248 -12.61 34.67 -22.80
CA ASP A 248 -13.20 34.36 -21.50
C ASP A 248 -13.41 35.65 -20.69
N LYS A 249 -14.63 35.86 -20.17
CA LYS A 249 -14.96 37.04 -19.34
C LYS A 249 -14.21 37.05 -18.01
N GLU A 250 -13.63 35.93 -17.56
CA GLU A 250 -12.88 35.85 -16.30
C GLU A 250 -11.45 36.40 -16.35
N SER A 251 -11.00 37.04 -17.45
CA SER A 251 -9.72 37.76 -17.51
C SER A 251 -8.49 36.94 -17.08
N ARG A 252 -8.53 35.62 -17.21
CA ARG A 252 -7.32 34.82 -17.40
C ARG A 252 -7.18 34.66 -18.89
N GLY A 253 -6.33 35.46 -19.53
CA GLY A 253 -5.90 35.14 -20.90
C GLY A 253 -5.52 33.66 -20.93
N LEU A 254 -5.83 32.96 -22.03
CA LEU A 254 -5.34 31.60 -22.24
C LEU A 254 -3.80 31.66 -22.21
N LYS A 255 -3.20 31.55 -21.02
CA LYS A 255 -1.76 31.39 -20.84
C LYS A 255 -1.43 29.98 -21.31
N ARG A 256 -1.10 29.83 -22.59
CA ARG A 256 -0.17 28.79 -23.01
C ARG A 256 1.21 29.42 -23.05
N ASP A 257 2.08 28.97 -22.14
CA ASP A 257 3.52 29.30 -22.06
C ASP A 257 4.35 28.60 -23.16
N LYS A 258 3.82 28.48 -24.39
CA LYS A 258 4.63 28.03 -25.52
C LYS A 258 4.37 28.94 -26.68
N GLU A 259 5.31 29.86 -26.90
CA GLU A 259 5.64 30.27 -28.26
C GLU A 259 5.77 28.97 -29.07
N LEU A 260 4.83 28.73 -29.98
CA LEU A 260 5.05 27.72 -31.00
C LEU A 260 6.22 28.21 -31.83
N THR A 261 7.39 27.65 -31.59
CA THR A 261 8.47 27.65 -32.57
C THR A 261 7.91 26.93 -33.79
N TYR A 262 7.48 27.71 -34.80
CA TYR A 262 7.28 27.19 -36.14
C TYR A 262 8.54 26.41 -36.51
N ALA A 263 8.38 25.22 -37.08
CA ALA A 263 9.54 24.46 -37.56
C ALA A 263 10.28 25.36 -38.57
N GLU A 264 11.54 25.70 -38.28
CA GLU A 264 12.42 26.30 -39.28
C GLU A 264 12.72 25.22 -40.31
N GLU A 265 11.86 25.12 -41.33
CA GLU A 265 12.09 24.23 -42.45
C GLU A 265 13.15 24.81 -43.38
N VAL A 266 14.13 23.98 -43.72
CA VAL A 266 15.11 24.26 -44.77
C VAL A 266 14.46 23.95 -46.11
N LEU A 267 14.09 24.98 -46.86
CA LEU A 267 13.60 24.83 -48.23
C LEU A 267 14.72 24.29 -49.12
N ILE A 268 14.62 23.03 -49.51
CA ILE A 268 15.53 22.40 -50.48
C ILE A 268 14.92 22.58 -51.87
N THR A 269 15.74 23.01 -52.83
CA THR A 269 15.25 23.24 -54.20
C THR A 269 14.91 21.91 -54.88
N LYS A 270 13.98 21.94 -55.85
CA LYS A 270 13.62 20.75 -56.63
C LYS A 270 14.84 20.10 -57.32
N SER A 271 15.80 20.90 -57.77
CA SER A 271 17.05 20.41 -58.36
C SER A 271 17.90 19.65 -57.35
N ASP A 272 18.05 20.17 -56.14
CA ASP A 272 18.80 19.48 -55.09
C ASP A 272 18.13 18.16 -54.70
N LEU A 273 16.79 18.12 -54.66
CA LEU A 273 16.04 16.90 -54.40
C LEU A 273 16.21 15.87 -55.53
N GLU A 274 16.17 16.31 -56.79
CA GLU A 274 16.39 15.45 -57.96
C GLU A 274 17.81 14.87 -58.00
N GLU A 275 18.84 15.68 -57.70
CA GLU A 275 20.22 15.20 -57.57
C GLU A 275 20.36 14.18 -56.44
N LYS A 276 19.75 14.43 -55.27
CA LYS A 276 19.77 13.48 -54.15
C LYS A 276 19.04 12.19 -54.48
N ASN A 277 17.92 12.25 -55.21
CA ASN A 277 17.20 11.06 -55.66
C ASN A 277 18.02 10.25 -56.66
N GLN A 278 18.75 10.90 -57.56
CA GLN A 278 19.64 10.23 -58.50
C GLN A 278 20.78 9.50 -57.78
N VAL A 279 21.43 10.19 -56.83
CA VAL A 279 22.48 9.58 -55.98
C VAL A 279 21.92 8.42 -55.16
N MET A 280 20.70 8.55 -54.64
CA MET A 280 20.04 7.49 -53.90
C MET A 280 19.76 6.26 -54.77
N LEU A 281 19.37 6.46 -56.03
CA LEU A 281 19.14 5.38 -56.99
C LEU A 281 20.44 4.63 -57.30
N GLU A 282 21.54 5.35 -57.54
CA GLU A 282 22.86 4.77 -57.79
C GLU A 282 23.41 4.01 -56.57
N LEU A 283 23.19 4.54 -55.36
CA LEU A 283 23.54 3.83 -54.13
C LEU A 283 22.70 2.57 -53.97
N LYS A 284 21.41 2.62 -54.31
CA LYS A 284 20.53 1.46 -54.21
C LYS A 284 20.96 0.34 -55.16
N THR A 285 21.28 0.66 -56.42
CA THR A 285 21.82 -0.31 -57.37
C THR A 285 23.15 -0.88 -56.87
N ARG A 286 24.02 -0.04 -56.30
CA ARG A 286 25.31 -0.50 -55.75
C ARG A 286 25.15 -1.44 -54.56
N VAL A 287 24.17 -1.18 -53.69
CA VAL A 287 23.84 -2.07 -52.57
C VAL A 287 23.32 -3.41 -53.06
N GLU A 288 22.47 -3.43 -54.10
CA GLU A 288 21.97 -4.68 -54.70
C GLU A 288 23.12 -5.51 -55.33
N GLU A 289 24.06 -4.87 -56.01
CA GLU A 289 25.26 -5.52 -56.53
C GLU A 289 26.12 -6.14 -55.41
N LEU A 290 26.41 -5.37 -54.37
CA LEU A 290 27.20 -5.86 -53.22
C LEU A 290 26.49 -7.00 -52.49
N LYS A 291 25.16 -6.97 -52.43
CA LYS A 291 24.38 -8.05 -51.85
C LYS A 291 24.50 -9.33 -52.67
N MET A 292 24.39 -9.24 -54.00
CA MET A 292 24.58 -10.36 -54.92
C MET A 292 26.00 -10.94 -54.80
N GLU A 293 27.02 -10.08 -54.73
CA GLU A 293 28.42 -10.49 -54.54
C GLU A 293 28.63 -11.19 -53.19
N SER A 294 28.08 -10.63 -52.12
CA SER A 294 28.16 -11.24 -50.79
C SER A 294 27.46 -12.60 -50.74
N GLU A 295 26.29 -12.72 -51.36
CA GLU A 295 25.54 -13.98 -51.41
C GLU A 295 26.31 -15.04 -52.19
N TYR A 296 26.91 -14.67 -53.32
CA TYR A 296 27.77 -15.55 -54.10
C TYR A 296 28.99 -16.04 -53.30
N GLN A 297 29.67 -15.14 -52.58
CA GLN A 297 30.79 -15.50 -51.71
C GLN A 297 30.38 -16.44 -50.57
N LEU A 298 29.18 -16.24 -50.02
CA LEU A 298 28.65 -17.10 -48.97
C LEU A 298 28.40 -18.52 -49.49
N ARG A 299 27.81 -18.65 -50.69
CA ARG A 299 27.61 -19.95 -51.34
C ARG A 299 28.93 -20.68 -51.63
N LEU A 300 29.97 -19.96 -52.07
CA LEU A 300 31.30 -20.55 -52.28
C LEU A 300 31.90 -21.08 -50.96
N LYS A 301 31.74 -20.33 -49.86
CA LYS A 301 32.19 -20.78 -48.53
C LYS A 301 31.41 -22.00 -48.06
N ASP A 302 30.10 -22.01 -48.21
CA ASP A 302 29.26 -23.15 -47.84
C ASP A 302 29.62 -24.41 -48.62
N MET A 303 29.92 -24.28 -49.92
CA MET A 303 30.39 -25.38 -50.74
C MET A 303 31.73 -25.95 -50.20
N ASN A 304 32.69 -25.07 -49.91
CA ASN A 304 34.00 -25.46 -49.39
C ASN A 304 33.90 -26.10 -47.99
N TYR A 305 33.06 -25.56 -47.10
CA TYR A 305 32.83 -26.16 -45.79
C TYR A 305 32.13 -27.51 -45.88
N ASN A 306 31.18 -27.67 -46.80
CA ASN A 306 30.53 -28.96 -47.04
C ASN A 306 31.52 -30.01 -47.57
N GLU A 307 32.44 -29.64 -48.46
CA GLU A 307 33.51 -30.54 -48.91
C GLU A 307 34.43 -30.94 -47.75
N LYS A 308 34.89 -29.98 -46.94
CA LYS A 308 35.71 -30.28 -45.75
C LYS A 308 34.99 -31.16 -44.73
N LEU A 309 33.69 -30.93 -44.53
CA LEU A 309 32.87 -31.76 -43.66
C LEU A 309 32.77 -33.19 -44.21
N LYS A 310 32.60 -33.37 -45.52
CA LYS A 310 32.60 -34.71 -46.13
C LYS A 310 33.93 -35.41 -45.94
N GLU A 311 35.05 -34.75 -46.26
CA GLU A 311 36.40 -35.31 -46.06
C GLU A 311 36.65 -35.71 -44.61
N LEU A 312 36.28 -34.85 -43.66
CA LEU A 312 36.44 -35.14 -42.24
C LEU A 312 35.54 -36.30 -41.79
N THR A 313 34.30 -36.35 -42.30
CA THR A 313 33.36 -37.44 -42.02
C THR A 313 33.90 -38.77 -42.53
N GLU A 314 34.45 -38.79 -43.75
CA GLU A 314 35.08 -39.99 -44.33
C GLU A 314 36.28 -40.45 -43.52
N LYS A 315 37.14 -39.52 -43.05
CA LYS A 315 38.26 -39.86 -42.15
C LYS A 315 37.78 -40.48 -40.85
N PHE A 316 36.75 -39.90 -40.21
CA PHE A 316 36.20 -40.48 -38.97
C PHE A 316 35.57 -41.86 -39.19
N ILE A 317 34.89 -42.07 -40.31
CA ILE A 317 34.36 -43.40 -40.65
C ILE A 317 35.50 -44.41 -40.79
N GLN A 318 36.57 -44.05 -41.49
CA GLN A 318 37.75 -44.90 -41.65
C GLN A 318 38.41 -45.21 -40.30
N GLU A 319 38.63 -44.21 -39.45
CA GLU A 319 39.19 -44.41 -38.10
C GLU A 319 38.30 -45.30 -37.24
N MET A 320 36.98 -45.11 -37.30
CA MET A 320 36.02 -45.91 -36.56
C MET A 320 36.00 -47.37 -37.04
N GLU A 321 36.13 -47.60 -38.35
CA GLU A 321 36.27 -48.96 -38.90
C GLU A 321 37.59 -49.61 -38.46
N VAL A 322 38.70 -48.88 -38.52
CA VAL A 322 40.00 -49.37 -38.02
C VAL A 322 39.90 -49.73 -36.54
N LEU A 323 39.34 -48.84 -35.70
CA LEU A 323 39.13 -49.11 -34.27
C LEU A 323 38.21 -50.31 -34.03
N LYS A 324 37.18 -50.49 -34.86
CA LYS A 324 36.29 -51.64 -34.77
C LYS A 324 37.04 -52.95 -35.06
N THR A 325 37.86 -52.96 -36.11
CA THR A 325 38.69 -54.14 -36.45
C THR A 325 39.74 -54.42 -35.38
N THR A 326 40.41 -53.40 -34.83
CA THR A 326 41.40 -53.61 -33.77
C THR A 326 40.75 -54.11 -32.49
N ASN A 327 39.56 -53.62 -32.13
CA ASN A 327 38.81 -54.12 -30.97
C ASN A 327 38.38 -55.58 -31.16
N GLN A 328 37.99 -55.98 -32.38
CA GLN A 328 37.71 -57.38 -32.69
C GLN A 328 38.95 -58.27 -32.56
N VAL A 329 40.10 -57.82 -33.04
CA VAL A 329 41.37 -58.55 -32.90
C VAL A 329 41.77 -58.68 -31.43
N LEU A 330 41.70 -57.59 -30.66
CA LEU A 330 42.02 -57.60 -29.22
C LEU A 330 41.08 -58.52 -28.43
N LYS A 331 39.79 -58.56 -28.76
CA LYS A 331 38.85 -59.51 -28.16
C LYS A 331 39.23 -60.96 -28.47
N ALA A 332 39.54 -61.27 -29.72
CA ALA A 332 39.96 -62.61 -30.11
C ALA A 332 41.31 -63.01 -29.46
N GLU A 333 42.22 -62.05 -29.25
CA GLU A 333 43.47 -62.28 -28.53
C GLU A 333 43.24 -62.52 -27.04
N ALA A 334 42.35 -61.74 -26.40
CA ALA A 334 41.96 -61.92 -25.01
C ALA A 334 41.30 -63.29 -24.79
N GLU A 335 40.36 -63.69 -25.65
CA GLU A 335 39.73 -65.03 -25.60
C GLU A 335 40.77 -66.15 -25.77
N ARG A 336 41.75 -65.95 -26.66
CA ARG A 336 42.83 -66.92 -26.86
C ARG A 336 43.78 -67.00 -25.66
N GLN A 337 44.05 -65.89 -24.99
CA GLN A 337 44.82 -65.87 -23.75
C GLN A 337 44.05 -66.54 -22.61
N GLU A 338 42.75 -66.27 -22.48
CA GLU A 338 41.89 -66.89 -21.47
C GLU A 338 41.86 -68.42 -21.65
N LEU A 339 41.73 -68.90 -22.89
CA LEU A 339 41.78 -70.34 -23.19
C LEU A 339 43.13 -70.96 -22.77
N LYS A 340 44.26 -70.29 -23.09
CA LYS A 340 45.59 -70.76 -22.66
C LYS A 340 45.73 -70.83 -21.15
N HIS A 341 45.23 -69.81 -20.42
CA HIS A 341 45.29 -69.81 -18.96
C HIS A 341 44.40 -70.92 -18.37
N GLN A 342 43.25 -71.21 -19.00
CA GLN A 342 42.41 -72.34 -18.61
C GLN A 342 43.11 -73.69 -18.84
N GLU A 343 43.80 -73.86 -19.97
CA GLU A 343 44.60 -75.06 -20.26
C GLU A 343 45.76 -75.22 -19.27
N GLU A 344 46.54 -74.16 -19.02
CA GLU A 344 47.64 -74.16 -18.04
C GLU A 344 47.12 -74.47 -16.62
N LEU A 345 45.98 -73.91 -16.23
CA LEU A 345 45.35 -74.21 -14.95
C LEU A 345 44.91 -75.67 -14.86
N ALA A 346 44.34 -76.22 -15.94
CA ALA A 346 43.94 -77.62 -16.01
C ALA A 346 45.16 -78.57 -15.91
N GLU A 347 46.28 -78.24 -16.58
CA GLU A 347 47.52 -79.00 -16.46
C GLU A 347 48.09 -78.98 -15.04
N VAL A 348 48.05 -77.81 -14.38
CA VAL A 348 48.49 -77.69 -12.97
C VAL A 348 47.60 -78.51 -12.04
N ILE A 349 46.28 -78.47 -12.23
CA ILE A 349 45.32 -79.27 -11.46
C ILE A 349 45.58 -80.77 -11.68
N GLU A 350 45.79 -81.20 -12.93
CA GLU A 350 46.08 -82.60 -13.24
C GLU A 350 47.40 -83.04 -12.63
N LYS A 351 48.44 -82.20 -12.68
CA LYS A 351 49.72 -82.45 -12.04
C LYS A 351 49.59 -82.57 -10.52
N GLN A 352 48.88 -81.66 -9.87
CA GLN A 352 48.61 -81.73 -8.42
C GLN A 352 47.80 -82.96 -8.04
N SER A 353 46.83 -83.35 -8.87
CA SER A 353 46.04 -84.58 -8.68
C SER A 353 46.93 -85.82 -8.74
N ARG A 354 47.83 -85.90 -9.73
CA ARG A 354 48.82 -87.00 -9.84
C ARG A 354 49.78 -87.01 -8.65
N GLU A 355 50.31 -85.86 -8.24
CA GLU A 355 51.19 -85.75 -7.07
C GLU A 355 50.47 -86.19 -5.78
N LEU A 356 49.19 -85.82 -5.60
CA LEU A 356 48.37 -86.30 -4.48
C LEU A 356 48.18 -87.81 -4.52
N GLN A 357 47.90 -88.38 -5.69
CA GLN A 357 47.70 -89.82 -5.87
C GLN A 357 49.01 -90.61 -5.63
N ASP A 358 50.15 -90.10 -6.09
CA ASP A 358 51.46 -90.68 -5.83
C ASP A 358 51.83 -90.61 -4.34
N LEU A 359 51.46 -89.52 -3.66
CA LEU A 359 51.71 -89.34 -2.23
C LEU A 359 50.78 -90.24 -1.39
N GLU A 360 49.53 -90.42 -1.82
CA GLU A 360 48.57 -91.33 -1.22
C GLU A 360 49.02 -92.80 -1.39
N THR A 361 49.47 -93.21 -2.58
CA THR A 361 49.99 -94.56 -2.80
C THR A 361 51.29 -94.82 -2.04
N ALA A 362 52.19 -93.85 -1.95
CA ALA A 362 53.40 -93.94 -1.15
C ALA A 362 53.10 -94.02 0.35
N ASN A 363 52.14 -93.24 0.85
CA ASN A 363 51.69 -93.32 2.24
C ASN A 363 50.98 -94.65 2.53
N ASN A 364 50.15 -95.15 1.62
CA ASN A 364 49.51 -96.46 1.76
C ASN A 364 50.53 -97.59 1.77
N GLN A 365 51.58 -97.54 0.94
CA GLN A 365 52.69 -98.50 1.00
C GLN A 365 53.47 -98.42 2.32
N LYS A 366 53.76 -97.22 2.81
CA LYS A 366 54.39 -97.03 4.13
C LYS A 366 53.51 -97.57 5.26
N LEU A 367 52.21 -97.32 5.20
CA LEU A 367 51.23 -97.81 6.17
C LEU A 367 51.15 -99.35 6.13
N LEU A 368 51.21 -99.96 4.93
CA LEU A 368 51.20 -101.41 4.77
C LEU A 368 52.46 -102.07 5.35
N LEU A 369 53.64 -101.48 5.10
CA LEU A 369 54.90 -101.92 5.69
C LEU A 369 54.91 -101.79 7.21
N GLU A 370 54.33 -100.71 7.74
CA GLU A 370 54.24 -100.52 9.18
C GLU A 370 53.15 -101.37 9.83
N TYR A 371 52.11 -101.74 9.07
CA TYR A 371 51.12 -102.74 9.46
C TYR A 371 51.73 -104.15 9.52
N GLU A 372 52.58 -104.52 8.55
CA GLU A 372 53.33 -105.79 8.58
C GLU A 372 54.31 -105.83 9.76
N LYS A 373 55.05 -104.74 10.01
CA LYS A 373 55.88 -104.63 11.21
C LYS A 373 55.07 -104.68 12.50
N TYR A 374 53.91 -104.03 12.54
CA TYR A 374 53.00 -104.09 13.69
C TYR A 374 52.50 -105.51 13.93
N GLN A 375 52.13 -106.26 12.90
CA GLN A 375 51.72 -107.67 13.03
C GLN A 375 52.88 -108.55 13.54
N GLU A 376 54.10 -108.35 13.04
CA GLU A 376 55.27 -109.07 13.56
C GLU A 376 55.58 -108.70 15.01
N LEU A 377 55.44 -107.42 15.38
CA LEU A 377 55.61 -106.95 16.76
C LEU A 377 54.50 -107.47 17.67
N GLN A 378 53.26 -107.59 17.17
CA GLN A 378 52.10 -108.09 17.90
C GLN A 378 52.24 -109.59 18.19
N VAL A 379 52.74 -110.37 17.23
CA VAL A 379 53.04 -111.81 17.42
C VAL A 379 54.22 -112.01 18.38
N LYS A 380 55.23 -111.13 18.34
CA LYS A 380 56.33 -111.14 19.34
C LYS A 380 55.85 -110.68 20.73
N SER A 381 54.99 -109.68 20.80
CA SER A 381 54.40 -109.16 22.04
C SER A 381 53.46 -110.19 22.69
N GLN A 382 52.67 -110.93 21.91
CA GLN A 382 51.84 -112.01 22.45
C GLN A 382 52.66 -113.16 23.02
N ARG A 383 53.75 -113.55 22.35
CA ARG A 383 54.66 -114.57 22.90
C ARG A 383 55.40 -114.10 24.15
N MET A 384 55.74 -112.81 24.22
CA MET A 384 56.36 -112.22 25.41
C MET A 384 55.36 -112.03 26.56
N GLN A 385 54.11 -111.67 26.26
CA GLN A 385 53.02 -111.59 27.24
C GLN A 385 52.65 -112.95 27.83
N GLU A 386 52.61 -114.02 27.03
CA GLU A 386 52.32 -115.37 27.55
C GLU A 386 53.43 -115.91 28.49
N ASP A 387 54.69 -115.51 28.28
CA ASP A 387 55.81 -115.85 29.16
C ASP A 387 55.89 -114.93 30.39
N ASP A 388 55.60 -113.63 30.23
CA ASP A 388 55.55 -112.66 31.33
C ASP A 388 54.33 -112.89 32.24
N GLU A 389 53.16 -113.29 31.72
CA GLU A 389 51.96 -113.63 32.52
C GLU A 389 52.19 -114.87 33.38
N ARG A 390 52.97 -115.86 32.90
CA ARG A 390 53.36 -117.01 33.73
C ARG A 390 54.31 -116.62 34.86
N GLN A 391 55.22 -115.68 34.62
CA GLN A 391 56.14 -115.18 35.65
C GLN A 391 55.45 -114.18 36.60
N LEU A 392 54.48 -113.40 36.13
CA LEU A 392 53.69 -112.46 36.96
C LEU A 392 52.77 -113.23 37.91
N HIS A 393 52.15 -114.32 37.46
CA HIS A 393 51.22 -115.08 38.29
C HIS A 393 51.92 -115.77 39.50
N GLU A 394 53.16 -116.28 39.31
CA GLU A 394 53.99 -116.82 40.39
C GLU A 394 54.51 -115.72 41.34
N LEU A 395 54.76 -114.50 40.83
CA LEU A 395 55.22 -113.38 41.64
C LEU A 395 54.08 -112.70 42.43
N GLU A 396 52.88 -112.61 41.84
CA GLU A 396 51.66 -112.04 42.44
C GLU A 396 51.15 -112.90 43.60
N GLU A 397 51.21 -114.23 43.51
CA GLU A 397 50.88 -115.12 44.64
C GLU A 397 51.82 -114.91 45.85
N SER A 398 53.12 -114.70 45.60
CA SER A 398 54.09 -114.41 46.67
C SER A 398 53.96 -112.99 47.24
N LYS A 399 53.60 -112.00 46.40
CA LYS A 399 53.39 -110.60 46.82
C LYS A 399 52.08 -110.41 47.56
N SER A 400 51.01 -111.10 47.18
CA SER A 400 49.71 -111.02 47.86
C SER A 400 49.82 -111.47 49.32
N GLN A 401 50.58 -112.54 49.60
CA GLN A 401 50.82 -113.03 50.96
C GLN A 401 51.67 -112.05 51.79
N ALA A 402 52.63 -111.35 51.18
CA ALA A 402 53.44 -110.32 51.87
C ALA A 402 52.69 -108.96 52.03
N LEU A 403 51.71 -108.66 51.17
CA LEU A 403 50.91 -107.43 51.24
C LEU A 403 49.84 -107.53 52.32
N GLU A 404 49.22 -108.69 52.53
CA GLU A 404 48.24 -108.88 53.62
C GLU A 404 48.87 -108.65 55.00
N GLU A 405 50.08 -109.20 55.25
CA GLU A 405 50.80 -108.99 56.51
C GLU A 405 51.22 -107.53 56.76
N LEU A 406 51.52 -106.78 55.68
CA LEU A 406 51.90 -105.37 55.77
C LEU A 406 50.68 -104.44 55.91
N THR A 407 49.55 -104.83 55.32
CA THR A 407 48.30 -104.05 55.37
C THR A 407 47.68 -104.10 56.76
N GLU A 408 47.66 -105.26 57.43
CA GLU A 408 47.21 -105.37 58.83
C GLU A 408 48.07 -104.52 59.79
N HIS A 409 49.38 -104.41 59.56
CA HIS A 409 50.27 -103.59 60.37
C HIS A 409 50.00 -102.08 60.25
N TYR A 410 49.70 -101.60 59.04
CA TYR A 410 49.42 -100.19 58.80
C TYR A 410 47.96 -99.80 59.10
N GLU A 411 46.99 -100.71 58.96
CA GLU A 411 45.60 -100.47 59.37
C GLU A 411 45.48 -100.28 60.90
N ALA A 412 46.24 -101.03 61.69
CA ALA A 412 46.32 -100.82 63.14
C ALA A 412 46.90 -99.43 63.50
N LYS A 413 47.90 -98.96 62.74
CA LYS A 413 48.55 -97.66 62.95
C LYS A 413 47.69 -96.48 62.48
N VAL A 414 46.87 -96.70 61.45
CA VAL A 414 45.86 -95.75 60.97
C VAL A 414 44.70 -95.68 61.96
N HIS A 415 44.25 -96.77 62.55
CA HIS A 415 43.24 -96.75 63.62
C HIS A 415 43.69 -95.96 64.86
N GLU A 416 44.95 -96.10 65.27
CA GLU A 416 45.52 -95.34 66.38
C GLU A 416 45.58 -93.83 66.08
N LYS A 417 45.97 -93.45 64.86
CA LYS A 417 46.04 -92.04 64.42
C LYS A 417 44.69 -91.41 64.16
N THR A 418 43.72 -92.19 63.68
CA THR A 418 42.34 -91.74 63.48
C THR A 418 41.64 -91.48 64.82
N SER A 419 41.89 -92.30 65.83
CA SER A 419 41.41 -92.09 67.21
C SER A 419 41.97 -90.79 67.84
N GLN A 420 43.26 -90.50 67.64
CA GLN A 420 43.89 -89.25 68.10
C GLN A 420 43.35 -88.01 67.35
N LEU A 421 43.02 -88.16 66.06
CA LEU A 421 42.42 -87.08 65.26
C LEU A 421 40.96 -86.80 65.66
N GLN A 422 40.21 -87.85 66.00
CA GLN A 422 38.82 -87.74 66.45
C GLN A 422 38.73 -87.07 67.82
N GLN A 423 39.66 -87.36 68.72
CA GLN A 423 39.77 -86.71 70.03
C GLN A 423 40.09 -85.20 69.90
N ALA A 424 41.00 -84.83 68.99
CA ALA A 424 41.30 -83.43 68.70
C ALA A 424 40.17 -82.70 67.95
N GLN A 425 39.41 -83.41 67.10
CA GLN A 425 38.23 -82.84 66.42
C GLN A 425 37.05 -82.62 67.38
N ASP A 426 36.87 -83.48 68.38
CA ASP A 426 35.82 -83.30 69.39
C ASP A 426 36.16 -82.17 70.37
N GLU A 427 37.43 -81.99 70.75
CA GLU A 427 37.89 -80.82 71.50
C GLU A 427 37.72 -79.51 70.70
N ALA A 428 38.03 -79.53 69.39
CA ALA A 428 37.81 -78.37 68.51
C ALA A 428 36.32 -78.07 68.31
N ARG A 429 35.45 -79.10 68.21
CA ARG A 429 33.98 -78.92 68.14
C ARG A 429 33.39 -78.40 69.44
N GLN A 430 33.95 -78.77 70.59
CA GLN A 430 33.49 -78.27 71.88
C GLN A 430 33.87 -76.80 72.06
N GLN A 431 35.09 -76.39 71.66
CA GLN A 431 35.49 -74.99 71.61
C GLN A 431 34.67 -74.17 70.60
N LEU A 432 34.29 -74.76 69.45
CA LEU A 432 33.44 -74.08 68.46
C LEU A 432 32.01 -73.86 68.99
N ARG A 433 31.46 -74.82 69.76
CA ARG A 433 30.13 -74.67 70.39
C ARG A 433 30.14 -73.62 71.51
N GLU A 434 31.20 -73.57 72.33
CA GLU A 434 31.38 -72.50 73.32
C GLU A 434 31.56 -71.13 72.65
N PHE A 435 32.24 -71.09 71.49
CA PHE A 435 32.39 -69.87 70.68
C PHE A 435 31.09 -69.45 70.00
N GLU A 436 30.26 -70.40 69.54
CA GLU A 436 28.94 -70.12 68.98
C GLU A 436 27.93 -69.68 70.06
N GLU A 437 27.99 -70.24 71.27
CA GLU A 437 27.16 -69.78 72.41
C GLU A 437 27.58 -68.39 72.90
N THR A 438 28.88 -68.08 72.96
CA THR A 438 29.36 -66.72 73.30
C THR A 438 29.05 -65.73 72.18
N LYS A 439 29.18 -66.12 70.91
CA LYS A 439 28.74 -65.32 69.77
C LYS A 439 27.24 -65.05 69.81
N LYS A 440 26.43 -66.05 70.16
CA LYS A 440 24.98 -65.91 70.29
C LYS A 440 24.57 -65.02 71.47
N GLN A 441 25.29 -65.08 72.60
CA GLN A 441 25.10 -64.12 73.71
C GLN A 441 25.47 -62.69 73.31
N ILE A 442 26.56 -62.50 72.56
CA ILE A 442 26.97 -61.18 72.05
C ILE A 442 25.99 -60.67 70.98
N GLU A 443 25.46 -61.54 70.11
CA GLU A 443 24.44 -61.19 69.13
C GLU A 443 23.09 -60.88 69.81
N GLU A 444 22.69 -61.61 70.85
CA GLU A 444 21.48 -61.31 71.63
C GLU A 444 21.62 -60.01 72.47
N ASP A 445 22.81 -59.70 72.98
CA ASP A 445 23.08 -58.42 73.66
C ASP A 445 23.21 -57.26 72.68
N ALA A 446 23.79 -57.49 71.49
CA ALA A 446 23.82 -56.51 70.39
C ALA A 446 22.42 -56.28 69.82
N ASP A 447 21.59 -57.31 69.70
CA ASP A 447 20.19 -57.19 69.27
C ASP A 447 19.32 -56.54 70.34
N ARG A 448 19.62 -56.72 71.64
CA ARG A 448 19.02 -55.94 72.73
C ARG A 448 19.48 -54.49 72.72
N GLU A 449 20.76 -54.20 72.48
CA GLU A 449 21.25 -52.82 72.31
C GLU A 449 20.64 -52.17 71.06
N ILE A 450 20.52 -52.90 69.95
CA ILE A 450 19.87 -52.44 68.73
C ILE A 450 18.37 -52.28 68.94
N GLN A 451 17.69 -53.14 69.70
CA GLN A 451 16.29 -52.95 70.09
C GLN A 451 16.11 -51.77 71.04
N ASP A 452 16.99 -51.54 72.01
CA ASP A 452 16.94 -50.39 72.91
C ASP A 452 17.27 -49.09 72.18
N ILE A 453 18.23 -49.11 71.25
CA ILE A 453 18.53 -48.02 70.32
C ILE A 453 17.34 -47.80 69.39
N LYS A 454 16.73 -48.85 68.85
CA LYS A 454 15.53 -48.77 68.00
C LYS A 454 14.33 -48.25 68.80
N ILE A 455 14.13 -48.61 70.06
CA ILE A 455 13.07 -48.08 70.92
C ILE A 455 13.39 -46.63 71.30
N LYS A 456 14.66 -46.26 71.56
CA LYS A 456 15.09 -44.86 71.77
C LYS A 456 14.90 -44.01 70.53
N TYR A 457 15.26 -44.53 69.35
CA TYR A 457 15.11 -43.83 68.08
C TYR A 457 13.69 -43.88 67.55
N GLU A 458 12.87 -44.89 67.86
CA GLU A 458 11.43 -44.89 67.58
C GLU A 458 10.67 -43.99 68.54
N ARG A 459 11.15 -43.80 69.78
CA ARG A 459 10.65 -42.79 70.71
C ARG A 459 11.08 -41.39 70.30
N ARG A 460 12.35 -41.18 69.92
CA ARG A 460 12.81 -39.92 69.29
C ARG A 460 12.14 -39.67 67.94
N LEU A 461 11.86 -40.69 67.15
CA LEU A 461 11.13 -40.59 65.87
C LEU A 461 9.64 -40.38 66.12
N ARG A 462 9.06 -40.86 67.23
CA ARG A 462 7.69 -40.49 67.64
C ARG A 462 7.63 -39.06 68.17
N GLU A 463 8.60 -38.62 68.94
CA GLU A 463 8.73 -37.23 69.41
C GLU A 463 9.04 -36.28 68.23
N GLU A 464 9.93 -36.67 67.30
CA GLU A 464 10.19 -35.98 66.02
C GLU A 464 9.00 -36.09 65.07
N ARG A 465 8.20 -37.16 65.07
CA ARG A 465 6.97 -37.26 64.28
C ARG A 465 5.84 -36.45 64.89
N GLU A 466 5.76 -36.30 66.21
CA GLU A 466 4.86 -35.36 66.89
C GLU A 466 5.30 -33.92 66.66
N VAL A 467 6.60 -33.63 66.69
CA VAL A 467 7.19 -32.34 66.30
C VAL A 467 7.07 -32.11 64.79
N SER A 468 7.15 -33.14 63.95
CA SER A 468 6.92 -33.10 62.49
C SER A 468 5.44 -33.06 62.15
N LEU A 469 4.53 -33.56 63.01
CA LEU A 469 3.08 -33.38 62.91
C LEU A 469 2.66 -32.00 63.40
N ARG A 470 3.33 -31.45 64.43
CA ARG A 470 3.24 -30.04 64.81
C ARG A 470 3.79 -29.13 63.71
N LEU A 471 4.96 -29.45 63.16
CA LEU A 471 5.58 -28.74 62.05
C LEU A 471 4.91 -29.06 60.72
N LYS A 472 4.15 -30.14 60.52
CA LYS A 472 3.24 -30.36 59.37
C LYS A 472 1.88 -29.71 59.59
N GLY A 473 1.49 -29.48 60.83
CA GLY A 473 0.38 -28.60 61.20
C GLY A 473 0.75 -27.14 60.93
N GLU A 474 1.95 -26.71 61.32
CA GLU A 474 2.52 -25.38 61.07
C GLU A 474 3.03 -25.23 59.64
N SER A 475 3.46 -26.30 58.96
CA SER A 475 3.80 -26.36 57.52
C SER A 475 2.58 -26.64 56.66
N GLY A 476 1.47 -27.09 57.23
CA GLY A 476 0.13 -27.16 56.63
C GLY A 476 -0.60 -25.82 56.75
N ILE A 477 -0.41 -25.11 57.86
CA ILE A 477 -0.74 -23.69 58.03
C ILE A 477 0.20 -22.84 57.17
N MET A 478 1.49 -23.16 57.05
CA MET A 478 2.39 -22.49 56.12
C MET A 478 2.13 -22.90 54.68
N ARG A 479 1.67 -24.11 54.33
CA ARG A 479 1.20 -24.44 52.97
C ARG A 479 -0.15 -23.84 52.66
N LYS A 480 -1.04 -23.65 53.64
CA LYS A 480 -2.26 -22.85 53.49
C LYS A 480 -1.95 -21.35 53.43
N LYS A 481 -0.92 -20.86 54.13
CA LYS A 481 -0.38 -19.51 53.99
C LYS A 481 0.45 -19.34 52.73
N PHE A 482 1.08 -20.39 52.20
CA PHE A 482 1.86 -20.36 50.96
C PHE A 482 0.93 -20.56 49.78
N SER A 483 -0.13 -21.35 49.91
CA SER A 483 -1.24 -21.38 48.96
C SER A 483 -2.08 -20.11 49.05
N SER A 484 -2.29 -19.50 50.22
CA SER A 484 -2.93 -18.19 50.30
C SER A 484 -2.00 -17.10 49.80
N LEU A 485 -0.68 -17.13 50.07
CA LEU A 485 0.29 -16.18 49.54
C LEU A 485 0.57 -16.42 48.06
N GLN A 486 0.43 -17.63 47.55
CA GLN A 486 0.56 -17.94 46.13
C GLN A 486 -0.73 -17.63 45.38
N LYS A 487 -1.88 -17.76 46.05
CA LYS A 487 -3.17 -17.22 45.57
C LYS A 487 -3.25 -15.70 45.73
N ASP A 488 -2.59 -15.10 46.71
CA ASP A 488 -2.39 -13.65 46.87
C ASP A 488 -1.36 -13.16 45.87
N ILE A 489 -0.34 -13.97 45.51
CA ILE A 489 0.59 -13.65 44.43
C ILE A 489 -0.15 -13.78 43.10
N GLU A 490 -0.97 -14.80 42.87
CA GLU A 490 -1.79 -14.91 41.67
C GLU A 490 -2.86 -13.81 41.61
N GLU A 491 -3.51 -13.45 42.73
CA GLU A 491 -4.40 -12.28 42.84
C GLU A 491 -3.63 -10.97 42.68
N ARG A 492 -2.41 -10.85 43.21
CA ARG A 492 -1.51 -9.70 42.98
C ARG A 492 -1.00 -9.67 41.56
N THR A 493 -0.88 -10.79 40.87
CA THR A 493 -0.44 -10.90 39.47
C THR A 493 -1.61 -10.55 38.55
N VAL A 494 -2.82 -10.99 38.89
CA VAL A 494 -4.07 -10.54 38.28
C VAL A 494 -4.33 -9.07 38.60
N ASP A 495 -4.00 -8.57 39.80
CA ASP A 495 -4.06 -7.15 40.14
C ASP A 495 -2.92 -6.37 39.50
N ILE A 496 -1.77 -6.98 39.19
CA ILE A 496 -0.69 -6.36 38.40
C ILE A 496 -1.09 -6.34 36.94
N GLU A 497 -1.81 -7.34 36.42
CA GLU A 497 -2.41 -7.31 35.09
C GLU A 497 -3.61 -6.37 35.03
N ARG A 498 -4.40 -6.24 36.12
CA ARG A 498 -5.47 -5.25 36.27
C ARG A 498 -4.89 -3.84 36.40
N MET A 499 -3.80 -3.68 37.15
CA MET A 499 -3.03 -2.44 37.28
C MET A 499 -2.27 -2.13 35.99
N LYS A 500 -1.84 -3.12 35.20
CA LYS A 500 -1.24 -2.92 33.87
C LYS A 500 -2.29 -2.57 32.82
N THR A 501 -3.49 -3.15 32.91
CA THR A 501 -4.62 -2.75 32.06
C THR A 501 -5.20 -1.41 32.51
N GLU A 502 -5.17 -1.08 33.81
CA GLU A 502 -5.41 0.25 34.34
C GLU A 502 -4.28 1.21 34.01
N GLU A 503 -3.02 0.78 33.94
CA GLU A 503 -1.88 1.56 33.48
C GLU A 503 -1.98 1.79 31.97
N GLN A 504 -2.44 0.82 31.18
CA GLN A 504 -2.75 1.01 29.76
C GLN A 504 -3.99 1.88 29.55
N LYS A 505 -5.02 1.77 30.39
CA LYS A 505 -6.18 2.69 30.40
C LYS A 505 -5.75 4.08 30.83
N LEU A 506 -4.90 4.22 31.84
CA LEU A 506 -4.34 5.48 32.33
C LEU A 506 -3.32 6.04 31.35
N GLN A 507 -2.57 5.23 30.60
CA GLN A 507 -1.74 5.67 29.47
C GLN A 507 -2.61 6.07 28.28
N GLY A 508 -3.76 5.44 28.09
CA GLY A 508 -4.79 5.85 27.15
C GLY A 508 -5.45 7.17 27.56
N VAL A 509 -5.73 7.36 28.85
CA VAL A 509 -6.23 8.60 29.45
C VAL A 509 -5.15 9.66 29.48
N ILE A 510 -3.88 9.32 29.68
CA ILE A 510 -2.74 10.24 29.56
C ILE A 510 -2.55 10.61 28.10
N LYS A 511 -2.75 9.70 27.14
CA LYS A 511 -2.74 10.05 25.72
C LYS A 511 -3.94 10.89 25.31
N SER A 512 -5.13 10.64 25.87
CA SER A 512 -6.29 11.49 25.61
C SER A 512 -6.12 12.85 26.28
N LEU A 513 -5.64 12.89 27.53
CA LEU A 513 -5.30 14.11 28.24
C LEU A 513 -4.11 14.83 27.61
N ASP A 514 -3.15 14.15 26.99
CA ASP A 514 -2.06 14.79 26.24
C ASP A 514 -2.58 15.34 24.92
N LYS A 515 -3.55 14.67 24.28
CA LYS A 515 -4.28 15.19 23.13
C LYS A 515 -5.19 16.37 23.51
N ASP A 516 -5.79 16.34 24.70
CA ASP A 516 -6.57 17.42 25.28
C ASP A 516 -5.67 18.55 25.77
N ILE A 517 -4.45 18.27 26.25
CA ILE A 517 -3.43 19.27 26.58
C ILE A 517 -2.87 19.88 25.30
N GLN A 518 -2.71 19.12 24.21
CA GLN A 518 -2.34 19.66 22.91
C GLN A 518 -3.50 20.46 22.29
N GLY A 519 -4.75 20.06 22.53
CA GLY A 519 -5.96 20.80 22.17
C GLY A 519 -6.09 22.08 22.97
N LEU A 520 -5.90 22.02 24.29
CA LEU A 520 -5.88 23.16 25.21
C LEU A 520 -4.66 24.05 24.98
N LYS A 521 -3.52 23.52 24.53
CA LYS A 521 -2.37 24.33 24.08
C LYS A 521 -2.68 25.03 22.77
N ARG A 522 -3.42 24.41 21.86
CA ARG A 522 -3.94 25.08 20.66
C ARG A 522 -5.00 26.12 21.00
N GLU A 523 -5.92 25.83 21.92
CA GLU A 523 -6.87 26.83 22.44
C GLU A 523 -6.17 27.93 23.22
N ILE A 524 -5.10 27.63 23.98
CA ILE A 524 -4.29 28.63 24.66
C ILE A 524 -3.53 29.45 23.62
N GLN A 525 -3.03 28.85 22.55
CA GLN A 525 -2.37 29.58 21.47
C GLN A 525 -3.36 30.47 20.69
N GLU A 526 -4.57 29.97 20.39
CA GLU A 526 -5.65 30.76 19.80
C GLU A 526 -6.16 31.84 20.76
N ARG A 527 -6.23 31.53 22.07
CA ARG A 527 -6.54 32.50 23.13
C ARG A 527 -5.42 33.49 23.33
N ASP A 528 -4.16 33.12 23.15
CA ASP A 528 -3.01 34.00 23.23
C ASP A 528 -2.97 34.89 22.00
N GLU A 529 -3.33 34.41 20.82
CA GLU A 529 -3.58 35.25 19.64
C GLU A 529 -4.77 36.19 19.85
N THR A 530 -5.88 35.71 20.43
CA THR A 530 -7.01 36.60 20.79
C THR A 530 -6.68 37.55 21.94
N ILE A 531 -5.82 37.16 22.88
CA ILE A 531 -5.31 38.00 23.96
C ILE A 531 -4.38 39.02 23.34
N GLN A 532 -3.52 38.66 22.40
CA GLN A 532 -2.62 39.58 21.71
C GLN A 532 -3.43 40.58 20.87
N ASP A 533 -4.48 40.15 20.18
CA ASP A 533 -5.43 41.03 19.51
C ASP A 533 -6.21 41.91 20.50
N LYS A 534 -6.65 41.35 21.64
CA LYS A 534 -7.28 42.13 22.71
C LYS A 534 -6.31 43.05 23.42
N GLU A 535 -5.03 42.74 23.52
CA GLU A 535 -3.95 43.56 24.08
C GLU A 535 -3.61 44.69 23.12
N LYS A 536 -3.61 44.43 21.81
CA LYS A 536 -3.55 45.46 20.78
C LYS A 536 -4.77 46.38 20.86
N ARG A 537 -5.95 45.80 21.07
CA ARG A 537 -7.20 46.55 21.28
C ARG A 537 -7.23 47.29 22.62
N ILE A 538 -6.59 46.76 23.67
CA ILE A 538 -6.38 47.41 24.97
C ILE A 538 -5.32 48.50 24.86
N TYR A 539 -4.30 48.35 24.02
CA TYR A 539 -3.33 49.40 23.71
C TYR A 539 -4.02 50.57 22.99
N ASP A 540 -4.85 50.26 21.98
CA ASP A 540 -5.67 51.26 21.28
C ASP A 540 -6.74 51.88 22.20
N LEU A 541 -7.35 51.09 23.09
CA LEU A 541 -8.28 51.57 24.10
C LEU A 541 -7.58 52.34 25.22
N LYS A 542 -6.34 52.02 25.60
CA LYS A 542 -5.53 52.82 26.55
C LYS A 542 -5.14 54.14 25.93
N LYS A 543 -4.83 54.17 24.64
CA LYS A 543 -4.60 55.42 23.89
C LYS A 543 -5.88 56.27 23.85
N LYS A 544 -7.03 55.65 23.53
CA LYS A 544 -8.35 56.30 23.65
C LYS A 544 -8.74 56.67 25.08
N ASN A 545 -8.30 55.91 26.09
CA ASN A 545 -8.58 56.20 27.49
C ASN A 545 -7.67 57.30 28.03
N GLN A 546 -6.43 57.44 27.53
CA GLN A 546 -5.61 58.62 27.76
C GLN A 546 -6.21 59.87 27.09
N GLU A 547 -6.84 59.72 25.93
CA GLU A 547 -7.64 60.80 25.33
C GLU A 547 -8.89 61.11 26.15
N LEU A 548 -9.62 60.09 26.63
CA LEU A 548 -10.78 60.24 27.52
C LEU A 548 -10.41 60.75 28.91
N GLU A 549 -9.21 60.49 29.43
CA GLU A 549 -8.70 61.08 30.67
C GLU A 549 -8.37 62.56 30.47
N LYS A 550 -7.89 62.96 29.27
CA LYS A 550 -7.81 64.40 28.92
C LYS A 550 -9.20 65.02 28.86
N PHE A 551 -10.20 64.33 28.30
CA PHE A 551 -11.59 64.79 28.33
C PHE A 551 -12.18 64.80 29.75
N LYS A 552 -11.84 63.81 30.59
CA LYS A 552 -12.23 63.75 32.00
C LYS A 552 -11.57 64.87 32.79
N PHE A 553 -10.33 65.25 32.51
CA PHE A 553 -9.69 66.40 33.15
C PHE A 553 -10.40 67.71 32.77
N VAL A 554 -10.82 67.85 31.52
CA VAL A 554 -11.61 68.99 31.04
C VAL A 554 -13.03 68.98 31.65
N LEU A 555 -13.66 67.82 31.77
CA LEU A 555 -14.99 67.66 32.37
C LEU A 555 -14.96 67.78 33.90
N ASP A 556 -13.93 67.29 34.59
CA ASP A 556 -13.73 67.46 36.03
C ASP A 556 -13.39 68.93 36.35
N TYR A 557 -12.69 69.65 35.46
CA TYR A 557 -12.55 71.10 35.55
C TYR A 557 -13.91 71.80 35.40
N LYS A 558 -14.74 71.38 34.43
CA LYS A 558 -16.12 71.88 34.23
C LYS A 558 -17.05 71.54 35.40
N ILE A 559 -16.91 70.36 36.01
CA ILE A 559 -17.67 69.90 37.18
C ILE A 559 -17.18 70.63 38.45
N LYS A 560 -15.88 70.92 38.59
CA LYS A 560 -15.37 71.80 39.66
C LYS A 560 -15.89 73.23 39.50
N GLU A 561 -15.96 73.74 38.28
CA GLU A 561 -16.53 75.06 37.96
C GLU A 561 -18.04 75.12 38.27
N LEU A 562 -18.79 74.07 37.93
CA LEU A 562 -20.22 73.95 38.25
C LEU A 562 -20.47 73.71 39.75
N LYS A 563 -19.65 72.90 40.45
CA LYS A 563 -19.74 72.74 41.91
C LYS A 563 -19.42 74.04 42.65
N LYS A 564 -18.46 74.84 42.18
CA LYS A 564 -18.13 76.16 42.74
C LYS A 564 -19.25 77.21 42.52
N GLN A 565 -20.17 76.97 41.59
CA GLN A 565 -21.39 77.76 41.38
C GLN A 565 -22.61 77.23 42.17
N ILE A 566 -22.59 75.96 42.59
CA ILE A 566 -23.67 75.32 43.38
C ILE A 566 -23.44 75.48 44.89
N GLU A 567 -22.18 75.49 45.35
CA GLU A 567 -21.80 75.66 46.77
C GLU A 567 -22.35 76.96 47.43
N PRO A 568 -22.40 78.13 46.76
CA PRO A 568 -23.01 79.33 47.33
C PRO A 568 -24.55 79.19 47.43
N ARG A 569 -25.18 78.51 46.47
CA ARG A 569 -26.64 78.30 46.45
C ARG A 569 -27.12 77.28 47.47
N GLU A 570 -26.32 76.25 47.78
CA GLU A 570 -26.64 75.31 48.86
C GLU A 570 -26.44 75.94 50.25
N ASN A 571 -25.48 76.86 50.42
CA ASN A 571 -25.35 77.63 51.66
C ASN A 571 -26.45 78.68 51.84
N GLU A 572 -26.90 79.37 50.78
CA GLU A 572 -28.09 80.24 50.84
C GLU A 572 -29.37 79.46 51.18
N ILE A 573 -29.53 78.24 50.67
CA ILE A 573 -30.65 77.36 51.02
C ILE A 573 -30.56 76.87 52.48
N LYS A 574 -29.36 76.70 53.02
CA LYS A 574 -29.14 76.33 54.42
C LYS A 574 -29.39 77.50 55.37
N GLU A 575 -28.93 78.70 55.04
CA GLU A 575 -29.24 79.93 55.80
C GLU A 575 -30.74 80.25 55.78
N MET A 576 -31.42 80.10 54.63
CA MET A 576 -32.88 80.25 54.57
C MET A 576 -33.62 79.21 55.44
N LYS A 577 -33.10 77.98 55.56
CA LYS A 577 -33.67 76.97 56.46
C LYS A 577 -33.44 77.27 57.94
N GLU A 578 -32.28 77.79 58.31
CA GLU A 578 -31.99 78.22 59.69
C GLU A 578 -32.80 79.48 60.06
N GLN A 579 -32.99 80.44 59.14
CA GLN A 579 -33.89 81.58 59.35
C GLN A 579 -35.36 81.16 59.50
N ILE A 580 -35.82 80.15 58.75
CA ILE A 580 -37.18 79.61 58.92
C ILE A 580 -37.32 78.94 60.30
N GLN A 581 -36.31 78.21 60.78
CA GLN A 581 -36.34 77.59 62.11
C GLN A 581 -36.26 78.61 63.26
N GLU A 582 -35.49 79.70 63.11
CA GLU A 582 -35.51 80.81 64.09
C GLU A 582 -36.86 81.53 64.11
N MET A 583 -37.46 81.77 62.94
CA MET A 583 -38.76 82.41 62.84
C MET A 583 -39.89 81.52 63.38
N GLU A 584 -39.80 80.19 63.21
CA GLU A 584 -40.70 79.22 63.86
C GLU A 584 -40.52 79.20 65.39
N ALA A 585 -39.28 79.31 65.90
CA ALA A 585 -39.00 79.40 67.33
C ALA A 585 -39.48 80.75 67.94
N GLU A 586 -39.40 81.85 67.20
CA GLU A 586 -39.99 83.14 67.60
C GLU A 586 -41.52 83.10 67.59
N LEU A 587 -42.14 82.47 66.59
CA LEU A 587 -43.58 82.23 66.55
C LEU A 587 -44.06 81.38 67.74
N GLU A 588 -43.31 80.36 68.14
CA GLU A 588 -43.63 79.55 69.32
C GLU A 588 -43.43 80.33 70.63
N ARG A 589 -42.46 81.26 70.69
CA ARG A 589 -42.28 82.22 71.80
C ARG A 589 -43.44 83.22 71.89
N PHE A 590 -43.88 83.79 70.76
CA PHE A 590 -45.04 84.68 70.71
C PHE A 590 -46.33 83.92 71.05
N HIS A 591 -46.45 82.65 70.68
CA HIS A 591 -47.59 81.83 71.08
C HIS A 591 -47.61 81.57 72.59
N LYS A 592 -46.45 81.25 73.19
CA LYS A 592 -46.30 81.10 74.66
C LYS A 592 -46.54 82.42 75.41
N GLN A 593 -46.08 83.56 74.89
CA GLN A 593 -46.36 84.88 75.46
C GLN A 593 -47.83 85.28 75.31
N ASN A 594 -48.49 84.97 74.20
CA ASN A 594 -49.93 85.20 74.06
C ASN A 594 -50.75 84.31 74.99
N THR A 595 -50.38 83.04 75.20
CA THR A 595 -51.05 82.20 76.21
C THR A 595 -50.82 82.70 77.64
N GLN A 596 -49.64 83.27 77.94
CA GLN A 596 -49.35 83.89 79.23
C GLN A 596 -50.09 85.23 79.41
N LEU A 597 -50.25 86.01 78.34
CA LEU A 597 -51.02 87.25 78.32
C LEU A 597 -52.52 86.98 78.45
N ASP A 598 -53.05 85.91 77.87
CA ASP A 598 -54.44 85.48 78.07
C ASP A 598 -54.70 85.02 79.52
N LEU A 599 -53.74 84.33 80.15
CA LEU A 599 -53.76 83.99 81.58
C LEU A 599 -53.66 85.24 82.47
N ASN A 600 -52.83 86.22 82.10
CA ASN A 600 -52.73 87.50 82.80
C ASN A 600 -53.97 88.39 82.59
N ILE A 601 -54.63 88.34 81.43
CA ILE A 601 -55.90 89.03 81.17
C ILE A 601 -57.03 88.39 81.97
N THR A 602 -57.02 87.07 82.18
CA THR A 602 -57.96 86.40 83.07
C THR A 602 -57.71 86.71 84.55
N GLU A 603 -56.45 86.83 85.00
CA GLU A 603 -56.10 87.33 86.34
C GLU A 603 -56.42 88.82 86.53
N LEU A 604 -56.16 89.68 85.54
CA LEU A 604 -56.45 91.10 85.60
C LEU A 604 -57.96 91.37 85.54
N LYS A 605 -58.76 90.57 84.83
CA LYS A 605 -60.24 90.63 84.93
C LYS A 605 -60.75 90.20 86.31
N GLN A 606 -60.06 89.30 87.01
CA GLN A 606 -60.37 88.97 88.41
C GLN A 606 -59.89 90.06 89.39
N LYS A 607 -58.75 90.73 89.13
CA LYS A 607 -58.25 91.86 89.94
C LYS A 607 -59.00 93.17 89.71
N LEU A 608 -59.54 93.43 88.51
CA LEU A 608 -60.40 94.58 88.24
C LEU A 608 -61.73 94.47 89.02
N LYS A 609 -62.28 93.25 89.12
CA LYS A 609 -63.40 92.91 90.01
C LYS A 609 -63.10 93.09 91.51
N ALA A 610 -61.82 93.11 91.91
CA ALA A 610 -61.38 93.32 93.29
C ALA A 610 -60.97 94.77 93.60
N THR A 611 -60.47 95.53 92.62
CA THR A 611 -59.91 96.89 92.81
C THR A 611 -60.90 98.03 92.54
N GLU A 612 -61.97 97.83 91.75
CA GLU A 612 -63.10 98.77 91.77
C GLU A 612 -63.80 98.78 93.14
N ARG A 613 -63.78 97.66 93.87
CA ARG A 613 -64.22 97.57 95.27
C ARG A 613 -63.30 98.34 96.25
N GLU A 614 -62.11 98.79 95.82
CA GLU A 614 -61.16 99.56 96.64
C GLU A 614 -61.00 101.03 96.19
N MET A 615 -61.17 101.38 94.92
CA MET A 615 -61.14 102.80 94.49
C MET A 615 -62.35 103.61 94.99
N GLN A 616 -63.46 102.93 95.27
CA GLN A 616 -64.57 103.43 96.09
C GLN A 616 -64.15 103.88 97.52
N LYS A 617 -62.89 103.68 97.95
CA LYS A 617 -62.41 104.04 99.28
C LYS A 617 -61.26 105.05 99.35
N GLU A 618 -60.54 105.39 98.27
CA GLU A 618 -59.18 105.96 98.46
C GLU A 618 -58.84 107.39 98.01
N ARG A 619 -59.59 108.10 97.15
CA ARG A 619 -59.22 109.51 96.82
C ARG A 619 -60.23 110.60 97.14
N GLN A 620 -61.20 110.20 97.96
CA GLN A 620 -61.60 110.89 99.20
C GLN A 620 -60.43 111.26 100.16
N LYS A 621 -59.15 111.05 99.80
CA LYS A 621 -57.99 111.15 100.69
C LYS A 621 -56.83 112.05 100.22
N ARG A 622 -56.90 112.67 99.03
CA ARG A 622 -55.86 113.63 98.57
C ARG A 622 -56.42 114.94 98.05
N ALA A 623 -57.43 115.41 98.77
CA ALA A 623 -57.84 116.81 98.84
C ALA A 623 -57.13 117.53 100.02
N GLN A 624 -55.94 117.09 100.48
CA GLN A 624 -55.40 117.55 101.77
C GLN A 624 -53.95 118.06 101.83
N ASP A 625 -53.05 117.78 100.88
CA ASP A 625 -51.64 118.22 101.00
C ASP A 625 -51.11 118.83 99.69
N ALA A 626 -51.48 120.08 99.40
CA ALA A 626 -50.67 121.04 98.63
C ALA A 626 -51.37 122.41 98.65
N ALA A 627 -51.54 122.95 99.86
CA ALA A 627 -51.89 124.34 100.08
C ALA A 627 -50.67 125.22 99.73
N VAL A 628 -50.79 125.99 98.64
CA VAL A 628 -51.07 127.43 98.74
C VAL A 628 -52.29 127.71 97.87
#